data_AF-A0A8J3T6F3-F1
#
_entry.id   AF-A0A8J3T6F3-F1
#
_cell.length_a   1.000
_cell.length_b   1.000
_cell.length_c   1.000
_cell.angle_alpha   90.00
_cell.angle_beta   90.00
_cell.angle_gamma   90.00
#
_symmetry.space_group_name_H-M   'P 1'
#
loop_
_entity.id
_entity.type
_entity.pdbx_description
1 polymer ?
#
loop_
_entity_poly.entity_id
_entity_poly.type
_entity_poly.pdbx_seq_one_letter_code
_entity_poly.pdbx_strand_id
1 'polypeptide(L)'
;MRSAEARRDNPMGRAGFSRLFGLWLVYPPAQDGFADGWQHRAARLTEMFRQTYAEARTEEFDWKVEPDGDWSMIGSLVVFAFSENGDALLWDTRGRVNGEFDVYCSARLDSLHRLGASLDEALPRLRELSQPFADRAAADVECLTPALPCDAPPLNTAAFGANVAGCDTG
;
A
#
# COMPACT_ATOMS: atom_id res chain seq x y z
N MET A 1 -34.81 2.55 -14.77
CA MET A 1 -34.75 1.35 -13.92
C MET A 1 -34.23 0.18 -14.75
N ARG A 2 -32.90 0.01 -14.80
CA ARG A 2 -32.18 -1.22 -15.16
C ARG A 2 -30.84 -1.21 -14.41
N SER A 3 -30.66 -2.30 -13.68
CA SER A 3 -29.52 -2.87 -12.99
C SER A 3 -28.13 -2.29 -13.23
N ALA A 4 -27.40 -2.11 -12.12
CA ALA A 4 -26.00 -2.53 -12.00
C ALA A 4 -25.70 -2.86 -10.53
N GLU A 5 -26.26 -3.98 -10.06
CA GLU A 5 -25.59 -4.81 -9.05
C GLU A 5 -24.23 -5.21 -9.61
N ALA A 6 -23.21 -4.44 -9.24
CA ALA A 6 -21.81 -4.85 -9.32
C ALA A 6 -21.01 -4.12 -8.23
N ARG A 7 -21.49 -4.14 -6.98
CA ARG A 7 -20.57 -4.10 -5.83
C ARG A 7 -19.93 -5.48 -5.73
N ARG A 8 -19.04 -5.79 -6.66
CA ARG A 8 -18.08 -6.87 -6.45
C ARG A 8 -17.15 -6.39 -5.35
N ASP A 9 -17.08 -7.20 -4.31
CA ASP A 9 -16.19 -7.07 -3.16
C ASP A 9 -14.86 -6.42 -3.56
N ASN A 10 -14.60 -5.22 -3.04
CA ASN A 10 -13.25 -4.68 -3.03
C ASN A 10 -12.59 -5.23 -1.75
N PRO A 11 -11.77 -6.29 -1.81
CA PRO A 11 -11.15 -6.87 -0.63
C PRO A 11 -10.26 -5.85 0.10
N MET A 12 -9.73 -4.84 -0.60
CA MET A 12 -8.96 -3.74 -0.02
C MET A 12 -9.79 -2.77 0.83
N GLY A 13 -11.12 -2.77 0.68
CA GLY A 13 -12.01 -1.99 1.55
C GLY A 13 -12.23 -2.61 2.93
N ARG A 14 -11.89 -3.89 3.10
CA ARG A 14 -12.00 -4.63 4.38
C ARG A 14 -10.65 -4.93 5.04
N ALA A 15 -9.57 -4.97 4.26
CA ALA A 15 -8.21 -5.12 4.76
C ALA A 15 -7.51 -3.77 4.75
N GLY A 16 -7.37 -3.13 5.92
CA GLY A 16 -6.72 -1.82 6.07
C GLY A 16 -5.22 -1.82 5.74
N PHE A 17 -4.61 -3.00 5.51
CA PHE A 17 -3.20 -3.17 5.19
C PHE A 17 -2.98 -4.36 4.25
N SER A 18 -1.91 -4.33 3.46
CA SER A 18 -1.44 -5.49 2.69
C SER A 18 0.05 -5.71 2.91
N ARG A 19 0.52 -6.93 2.74
CA ARG A 19 1.95 -7.28 2.68
C ARG A 19 2.37 -7.59 1.26
N LEU A 20 3.47 -7.01 0.82
CA LEU A 20 4.16 -7.47 -0.39
C LEU A 20 5.26 -8.46 0.03
N PHE A 21 5.26 -9.66 -0.55
CA PHE A 21 6.23 -10.74 -0.28
C PHE A 21 6.47 -11.04 1.21
N GLY A 22 5.47 -10.80 2.07
CA GLY A 22 5.57 -10.99 3.52
C GLY A 22 6.50 -10.01 4.27
N LEU A 23 7.21 -9.11 3.56
CA LEU A 23 8.21 -8.20 4.12
C LEU A 23 7.73 -6.74 4.15
N TRP A 24 7.06 -6.28 3.09
CA TRP A 24 6.72 -4.87 2.96
C TRP A 24 5.32 -4.62 3.50
N LEU A 25 5.17 -3.65 4.40
CA LEU A 25 3.87 -3.14 4.79
C LEU A 25 3.41 -2.15 3.72
N VAL A 26 2.50 -2.59 2.86
CA VAL A 26 1.82 -1.76 1.87
C VAL A 26 0.65 -1.10 2.57
N TYR A 27 0.63 0.22 2.53
CA TYR A 27 -0.41 0.99 3.17
C TYR A 27 -1.43 1.42 2.08
N PRO A 28 -2.64 0.84 2.06
CA PRO A 28 -3.67 1.22 1.08
C PRO A 28 -4.31 2.54 1.48
N PRO A 29 -4.87 3.33 0.53
CA PRO A 29 -5.60 4.55 0.85
C PRO A 29 -6.88 4.24 1.65
N ALA A 30 -6.77 4.20 2.98
CA ALA A 30 -7.89 4.20 3.91
C ALA A 30 -8.54 5.59 4.01
N GLN A 31 -9.81 5.63 4.42
CA GLN A 31 -10.59 6.87 4.56
C GLN A 31 -10.01 7.81 5.63
N ASP A 32 -10.19 9.12 5.46
CA ASP A 32 -9.77 10.16 6.38
C ASP A 32 -10.31 9.94 7.81
N GLY A 33 -9.52 10.28 8.83
CA GLY A 33 -9.95 10.31 10.23
C GLY A 33 -9.66 9.06 11.07
N PHE A 34 -9.08 8.01 10.48
CA PHE A 34 -8.62 6.83 11.23
C PHE A 34 -7.11 6.93 11.56
N ALA A 35 -6.69 6.42 12.72
CA ALA A 35 -5.31 6.49 13.20
C ALA A 35 -4.32 5.63 12.38
N ASP A 36 -4.86 4.63 11.70
CA ASP A 36 -4.26 3.80 10.65
C ASP A 36 -4.52 4.35 9.24
N GLY A 37 -5.13 5.54 9.13
CA GLY A 37 -5.32 6.25 7.87
C GLY A 37 -3.98 6.45 7.17
N TRP A 38 -3.81 5.78 6.02
CA TRP A 38 -2.66 5.85 5.13
C TRP A 38 -2.09 7.26 4.93
N GLN A 39 -2.97 8.25 4.89
CA GLN A 39 -2.63 9.66 4.79
C GLN A 39 -1.67 10.13 5.87
N HIS A 40 -1.73 9.60 7.10
CA HIS A 40 -0.86 10.03 8.19
C HIS A 40 0.46 9.25 8.22
N ARG A 41 0.42 7.92 8.05
CA ARG A 41 1.62 7.07 8.12
C ARG A 41 2.51 7.27 6.89
N ALA A 42 1.96 7.21 5.69
CA ALA A 42 2.73 7.40 4.47
C ALA A 42 3.19 8.85 4.29
N ALA A 43 2.40 9.85 4.70
CA ALA A 43 2.88 11.24 4.71
C ALA A 43 4.05 11.41 5.67
N ARG A 44 3.96 10.87 6.89
CA ARG A 44 5.07 10.94 7.86
C ARG A 44 6.34 10.24 7.35
N LEU A 45 6.20 9.07 6.74
CA LEU A 45 7.33 8.35 6.14
C LEU A 45 7.91 9.11 4.94
N THR A 46 7.04 9.74 4.13
CA THR A 46 7.46 10.59 3.01
C THR A 46 8.22 11.82 3.51
N GLU A 47 7.75 12.45 4.58
CA GLU A 47 8.43 13.61 5.20
C GLU A 47 9.79 13.22 5.78
N MET A 48 9.86 12.10 6.49
CA MET A 48 11.11 11.53 6.99
C MET A 48 12.10 11.25 5.84
N PHE A 49 11.66 10.59 4.77
CA PHE A 49 12.48 10.35 3.58
C PHE A 49 13.02 11.66 3.00
N ARG A 50 12.15 12.66 2.80
CA ARG A 50 12.55 13.96 2.24
C ARG A 50 13.55 14.69 3.12
N GLN A 51 13.37 14.65 4.45
CA GLN A 51 14.32 15.24 5.38
C GLN A 51 15.70 14.57 5.27
N THR A 52 15.76 13.24 5.32
CA THR A 52 17.01 12.49 5.21
C THR A 52 17.75 12.79 3.89
N TYR A 53 17.03 12.87 2.77
CA TYR A 53 17.64 13.19 1.48
C TYR A 53 18.01 14.68 1.35
N ALA A 54 17.32 15.60 2.02
CA ALA A 54 17.70 17.02 2.07
C ALA A 54 19.00 17.25 2.85
N GLU A 55 19.18 16.53 3.96
CA GLU A 55 20.43 16.50 4.72
C GLU A 55 21.56 15.94 3.85
N ALA A 56 21.34 14.78 3.21
CA ALA A 56 22.34 14.18 2.31
C ALA A 56 22.72 15.07 1.11
N ARG A 57 21.76 15.82 0.55
CA ARG A 57 22.03 16.81 -0.50
C ARG A 57 22.91 17.95 0.00
N THR A 58 22.72 18.40 1.24
CA THR A 58 23.54 19.43 1.88
C THR A 58 24.97 18.94 2.10
N GLU A 59 25.13 17.64 2.34
CA GLU A 59 26.42 16.97 2.50
C GLU A 59 27.04 16.50 1.16
N GLU A 60 26.42 16.85 0.02
CA GLU A 60 26.89 16.51 -1.34
C GLU A 60 27.07 14.99 -1.57
N PHE A 61 26.21 14.17 -0.96
CA PHE A 61 26.20 12.72 -1.12
C PHE A 61 25.44 12.28 -2.38
N ASP A 62 25.91 12.71 -3.55
CA ASP A 62 25.27 12.44 -4.85
C ASP A 62 25.07 10.94 -5.12
N TRP A 63 25.94 10.09 -4.56
CA TRP A 63 25.82 8.64 -4.60
C TRP A 63 24.53 8.08 -3.99
N LYS A 64 23.78 8.87 -3.19
CA LYS A 64 22.47 8.46 -2.67
C LYS A 64 21.37 8.43 -3.73
N VAL A 65 21.52 9.19 -4.81
CA VAL A 65 20.50 9.31 -5.88
C VAL A 65 20.99 8.74 -7.20
N GLU A 66 22.29 8.79 -7.46
CA GLU A 66 22.90 8.21 -8.65
C GLU A 66 23.08 6.69 -8.53
N PRO A 67 22.98 5.93 -9.64
CA PRO A 67 22.81 6.38 -11.02
C PRO A 67 21.35 6.56 -11.47
N ASP A 68 20.40 6.21 -10.61
CA ASP A 68 19.00 5.97 -11.01
C ASP A 68 18.10 7.21 -10.91
N GLY A 69 18.62 8.31 -10.38
CA GLY A 69 17.88 9.55 -10.17
C GLY A 69 18.79 10.76 -10.01
N ASP A 70 18.16 11.87 -9.64
CA ASP A 70 18.81 13.16 -9.41
C ASP A 70 18.07 13.94 -8.31
N TRP A 71 18.71 14.94 -7.70
CA TRP A 71 18.13 15.67 -6.57
C TRP A 71 16.80 16.38 -6.87
N SER A 72 16.48 16.70 -8.13
CA SER A 72 15.24 17.39 -8.49
C SER A 72 14.00 16.50 -8.28
N MET A 73 14.16 15.18 -8.26
CA MET A 73 13.04 14.24 -8.13
C MET A 73 12.61 13.97 -6.68
N ILE A 74 13.46 14.23 -5.69
CA ILE A 74 13.19 13.84 -4.30
C ILE A 74 11.87 14.43 -3.78
N GLY A 75 11.51 15.63 -4.22
CA GLY A 75 10.25 16.28 -3.87
C GLY A 75 9.00 15.59 -4.46
N SER A 76 9.11 14.85 -5.56
CA SER A 76 7.99 14.15 -6.19
C SER A 76 7.82 12.70 -5.74
N LEU A 77 8.80 12.15 -5.02
CA LEU A 77 8.73 10.80 -4.48
C LEU A 77 7.77 10.75 -3.28
N VAL A 78 6.92 9.72 -3.27
CA VAL A 78 5.94 9.45 -2.21
C VAL A 78 6.07 8.01 -1.76
N VAL A 79 6.29 7.80 -0.46
CA VAL A 79 6.43 6.45 0.11
C VAL A 79 5.08 5.74 0.09
N PHE A 80 5.04 4.52 -0.47
CA PHE A 80 3.84 3.67 -0.48
C PHE A 80 3.95 2.36 0.29
N ALA A 81 5.17 1.89 0.55
CA ALA A 81 5.40 0.75 1.40
C ALA A 81 6.71 0.92 2.19
N PHE A 82 6.82 0.24 3.31
CA PHE A 82 8.01 0.24 4.15
C PHE A 82 8.33 -1.19 4.59
N SER A 83 9.60 -1.60 4.48
CA SER A 83 10.07 -2.90 4.96
C SER A 83 10.42 -2.83 6.44
N GLU A 84 10.33 -3.96 7.13
CA GLU A 84 10.84 -4.09 8.50
C GLU A 84 12.38 -3.88 8.58
N ASN A 85 13.09 -4.01 7.44
CA ASN A 85 14.53 -3.78 7.33
C ASN A 85 14.91 -2.30 7.16
N GLY A 86 13.92 -1.40 7.10
CA GLY A 86 14.12 0.05 6.98
C GLY A 86 14.11 0.58 5.55
N ASP A 87 13.79 -0.25 4.57
CA ASP A 87 13.71 0.15 3.16
C ASP A 87 12.35 0.79 2.87
N ALA A 88 12.31 1.75 1.95
CA ALA A 88 11.08 2.41 1.52
C ALA A 88 10.82 2.16 0.03
N LEU A 89 9.58 1.82 -0.33
CA LEU A 89 9.14 1.85 -1.73
C LEU A 89 8.43 3.17 -2.01
N LEU A 90 8.76 3.76 -3.15
CA LEU A 90 8.30 5.09 -3.52
C LEU A 90 7.71 5.09 -4.93
N TRP A 91 6.67 5.90 -5.12
CA TRP A 91 6.19 6.30 -6.43
C TRP A 91 6.80 7.64 -6.83
N ASP A 92 7.23 7.75 -8.08
CA ASP A 92 7.50 9.06 -8.68
C ASP A 92 6.23 9.67 -9.26
N THR A 93 5.77 10.75 -8.64
CA THR A 93 4.51 11.41 -9.00
C THR A 93 4.64 12.45 -10.12
N ARG A 94 5.82 12.64 -10.72
CA ARG A 94 6.05 13.60 -11.84
C ARG A 94 5.24 13.27 -13.08
N GLY A 95 4.95 12.00 -13.33
CA GLY A 95 4.25 11.55 -14.52
C GLY A 95 3.71 10.14 -14.36
N ARG A 96 2.82 9.76 -15.29
CA ARG A 96 2.31 8.40 -15.39
C ARG A 96 2.55 7.86 -16.79
N VAL A 97 2.97 6.61 -16.89
CA VAL A 97 3.01 5.86 -18.16
C VAL A 97 1.93 4.81 -18.09
N ASN A 98 1.01 4.81 -19.06
CA ASN A 98 -0.15 3.91 -19.08
C ASN A 98 -1.01 3.94 -17.80
N GLY A 99 -1.00 5.06 -17.06
CA GLY A 99 -1.75 5.22 -15.82
C GLY A 99 -1.02 4.77 -14.55
N GLU A 100 0.18 4.21 -14.66
CA GLU A 100 1.03 3.80 -13.54
C GLU A 100 2.18 4.76 -13.27
N PHE A 101 2.71 4.72 -12.05
CA PHE A 101 3.86 5.51 -11.62
C PHE A 101 5.13 4.66 -11.64
N ASP A 102 6.26 5.28 -11.98
CA ASP A 102 7.57 4.67 -11.78
C ASP A 102 7.78 4.30 -10.31
N VAL A 103 8.39 3.13 -10.08
CA VAL A 103 8.60 2.56 -8.76
C VAL A 103 10.08 2.61 -8.42
N TYR A 104 10.37 3.15 -7.24
CA TYR A 104 11.71 3.26 -6.67
C TYR A 104 11.81 2.54 -5.32
N CYS A 105 13.01 2.11 -4.97
CA CYS A 105 13.37 1.64 -3.64
C CYS A 105 14.43 2.58 -3.05
N SER A 106 14.22 3.06 -1.83
CA SER A 106 15.27 3.64 -1.02
C SER A 106 15.74 2.58 -0.02
N ALA A 107 16.92 2.01 -0.26
CA ALA A 107 17.51 1.00 0.61
C ALA A 107 17.98 1.69 1.90
N ARG A 108 17.37 1.32 3.03
CA ARG A 108 17.64 1.90 4.37
C ARG A 108 17.66 3.43 4.45
N LEU A 109 16.94 4.12 3.54
CA LEU A 109 16.99 5.58 3.39
C LEU A 109 18.38 6.14 3.04
N ASP A 110 19.22 5.32 2.41
CA ASP A 110 20.63 5.63 2.17
C ASP A 110 21.02 5.57 0.70
N SER A 111 20.32 4.80 -0.14
CA SER A 111 20.53 4.80 -1.59
C SER A 111 19.23 4.56 -2.34
N LEU A 112 19.02 5.32 -3.42
CA LEU A 112 17.83 5.27 -4.25
C LEU A 112 18.10 4.42 -5.49
N HIS A 113 17.20 3.47 -5.77
CA HIS A 113 17.29 2.56 -6.90
C HIS A 113 15.96 2.54 -7.66
N ARG A 114 16.01 2.62 -8.99
CA ARG A 114 14.81 2.51 -9.84
C ARG A 114 14.48 1.05 -10.04
N LEU A 115 13.26 0.65 -9.70
CA LEU A 115 12.81 -0.74 -9.84
C LEU A 115 12.12 -0.99 -11.18
N GLY A 116 11.31 -0.06 -11.69
CA GLY A 116 10.56 -0.23 -12.94
C GLY A 116 9.63 0.94 -13.25
N ALA A 117 9.01 0.93 -14.44
CA ALA A 117 8.01 1.93 -14.85
C ALA A 117 6.60 1.63 -14.34
N SER A 118 6.41 0.45 -13.74
CA SER A 118 5.15 -0.05 -13.20
C SER A 118 5.41 -0.93 -11.99
N LEU A 119 4.36 -1.25 -11.23
CA LEU A 119 4.51 -2.21 -10.13
C LEU A 119 4.87 -3.60 -10.66
N ASP A 120 4.25 -4.03 -11.77
CA ASP A 120 4.51 -5.32 -12.40
C ASP A 120 5.97 -5.50 -12.82
N GLU A 121 6.59 -4.46 -13.38
CA GLU A 121 8.02 -4.47 -13.72
C GLU A 121 8.92 -4.53 -12.48
N ALA A 122 8.47 -3.95 -11.37
CA ALA A 122 9.23 -3.94 -10.11
C ALA A 122 9.14 -5.27 -9.34
N LEU A 123 8.05 -6.05 -9.51
CA LEU A 123 7.79 -7.28 -8.74
C LEU A 123 8.94 -8.29 -8.74
N PRO A 124 9.62 -8.62 -9.85
CA PRO A 124 10.73 -9.58 -9.84
C PRO A 124 11.88 -9.15 -8.92
N ARG A 125 12.29 -7.88 -8.98
CA ARG A 125 13.35 -7.33 -8.12
C ARG A 125 12.91 -7.26 -6.67
N LEU A 126 11.66 -6.89 -6.43
CA LEU A 126 11.09 -6.87 -5.08
C LEU A 126 11.05 -8.27 -4.46
N ARG A 127 10.76 -9.31 -5.26
CA ARG A 127 10.81 -10.70 -4.80
C ARG A 127 12.22 -11.07 -4.33
N GLU A 128 13.24 -10.75 -5.12
CA GLU A 128 14.65 -11.00 -4.78
C GLU A 128 15.06 -10.28 -3.49
N LEU A 129 14.74 -8.99 -3.37
CA LEU A 129 14.99 -8.19 -2.17
C LEU A 129 14.26 -8.69 -0.93
N SER A 130 13.18 -9.45 -1.12
CA SER A 130 12.35 -9.96 -0.04
C SER A 130 12.69 -11.37 0.39
N GLN A 131 13.75 -11.99 -0.14
CA GLN A 131 14.15 -13.33 0.31
C GLN A 131 14.73 -13.32 1.74
N PRO A 132 14.46 -14.35 2.57
CA PRO A 132 13.68 -15.57 2.29
C PRO A 132 12.17 -15.43 2.63
N PHE A 133 11.65 -14.23 2.81
CA PHE A 133 10.23 -14.00 3.12
C PHE A 133 9.33 -14.31 1.93
N ALA A 134 9.77 -13.95 0.73
CA ALA A 134 9.04 -14.21 -0.51
C ALA A 134 8.75 -15.70 -0.74
N ASP A 135 9.70 -16.59 -0.45
CA ASP A 135 9.52 -18.05 -0.59
C ASP A 135 8.44 -18.63 0.35
N ARG A 136 8.14 -17.92 1.44
CA ARG A 136 7.15 -18.34 2.45
C ARG A 136 5.80 -17.64 2.29
N ALA A 137 5.73 -16.62 1.42
CA ALA A 137 4.51 -15.86 1.20
C ALA A 137 3.50 -16.70 0.40
N ALA A 138 2.24 -16.68 0.81
CA ALA A 138 1.17 -17.40 0.13
C ALA A 138 0.79 -16.79 -1.24
N ALA A 139 1.05 -15.49 -1.39
CA ALA A 139 0.87 -14.72 -2.61
C ALA A 139 1.83 -13.52 -2.60
N ASP A 140 1.99 -12.88 -3.76
CA ASP A 140 2.87 -11.71 -3.90
C ASP A 140 2.34 -10.53 -3.09
N VAL A 141 1.02 -10.33 -3.11
CA VAL A 141 0.30 -9.37 -2.26
C VAL A 141 -0.68 -10.12 -1.36
N GLU A 142 -0.49 -10.02 -0.06
CA GLU A 142 -1.36 -10.61 0.96
C GLU A 142 -2.14 -9.52 1.69
N CYS A 143 -3.47 -9.55 1.61
CA CYS A 143 -4.31 -8.63 2.40
C CYS A 143 -4.31 -9.03 3.87
N LEU A 144 -3.92 -8.13 4.76
CA LEU A 144 -4.01 -8.36 6.20
C LEU A 144 -5.46 -8.21 6.64
N THR A 145 -6.11 -9.33 6.93
CA THR A 145 -7.44 -9.32 7.51
C THR A 145 -7.30 -8.87 8.97
N PRO A 146 -8.01 -7.82 9.44
CA PRO A 146 -7.98 -7.47 10.85
C PRO A 146 -8.40 -8.68 11.67
N ALA A 147 -7.64 -8.99 12.73
CA ALA A 147 -8.03 -10.04 13.66
C ALA A 147 -9.42 -9.72 14.20
N LEU A 148 -10.38 -10.64 14.02
CA LEU A 148 -11.66 -10.52 14.71
C LEU A 148 -11.36 -10.43 16.22
N PRO A 149 -11.97 -9.50 16.96
CA PRO A 149 -11.84 -9.49 18.40
C PRO A 149 -12.27 -10.85 18.95
N CYS A 150 -11.49 -11.38 19.89
CA CYS A 150 -11.61 -12.73 20.47
C CYS A 150 -12.98 -13.03 21.11
N ASP A 151 -13.88 -12.04 21.21
CA ASP A 151 -15.18 -12.11 21.89
C ASP A 151 -16.38 -11.74 20.99
N ALA A 152 -16.29 -11.83 19.66
CA ALA A 152 -17.48 -11.67 18.83
C ALA A 152 -18.42 -12.87 19.03
N PRO A 153 -19.65 -12.70 19.57
CA PRO A 153 -20.60 -13.80 19.66
C PRO A 153 -20.94 -14.29 18.24
N PRO A 154 -21.19 -15.59 18.04
CA PRO A 154 -21.56 -16.09 16.72
C PRO A 154 -22.81 -15.34 16.24
N LEU A 155 -22.73 -14.77 15.04
CA LEU A 155 -23.87 -14.13 14.38
C LEU A 155 -25.01 -15.15 14.28
N ASN A 156 -26.02 -14.97 15.11
CA ASN A 156 -27.20 -15.83 15.13
C ASN A 156 -28.00 -15.56 13.84
N THR A 157 -28.02 -16.54 12.95
CA THR A 157 -28.78 -16.55 11.69
C THR A 157 -30.28 -16.73 11.96
N ALA A 158 -30.91 -15.78 12.67
CA ALA A 158 -32.34 -15.81 12.95
C ALA A 158 -32.91 -14.39 13.14
N ALA A 159 -32.92 -13.60 12.07
CA ALA A 159 -33.73 -12.39 11.98
C ALA A 159 -34.11 -12.11 10.51
N PHE A 160 -34.76 -13.07 9.87
CA PHE A 160 -35.60 -12.81 8.69
C PHE A 160 -36.99 -13.32 9.01
N GLY A 161 -37.84 -12.43 9.54
CA GLY A 161 -39.16 -12.81 10.03
C GLY A 161 -39.98 -11.62 10.51
N ALA A 162 -40.27 -10.67 9.61
CA ALA A 162 -41.34 -9.66 9.71
C ALA A 162 -41.30 -8.80 8.43
N ASN A 163 -42.37 -8.43 7.74
CA ASN A 163 -43.80 -8.68 7.80
C ASN A 163 -44.36 -7.97 6.53
N VAL A 164 -45.25 -8.56 5.74
CA VAL A 164 -46.14 -7.79 4.85
C VAL A 164 -47.52 -8.42 4.88
N ALA A 165 -48.45 -7.70 5.50
CA ALA A 165 -49.88 -7.89 5.40
C ALA A 165 -50.41 -7.30 4.07
N GLY A 166 -51.46 -7.88 3.49
CA GLY A 166 -52.28 -7.19 2.50
C GLY A 166 -53.24 -8.07 1.68
N CYS A 167 -54.53 -7.88 1.96
CA CYS A 167 -55.73 -8.16 1.14
C CYS A 167 -56.19 -9.61 0.95
N ASP A 168 -57.25 -9.98 1.68
CA ASP A 168 -58.29 -10.87 1.17
C ASP A 168 -59.64 -10.17 1.22
N THR A 169 -60.37 -10.33 0.12
CA THR A 169 -61.77 -9.88 -0.08
C THR A 169 -62.64 -11.12 0.09
N GLY A 170 -63.69 -11.00 0.91
CA GLY A 170 -64.68 -12.05 1.14
C GLY A 170 -65.66 -11.66 2.23
#